data_AF-A0A7T7IMT3-F1
#
_entry.id   AF-A0A7T7IMT3-F1
#
_cell.length_a   1.000
_cell.length_b   1.000
_cell.length_c   1.000
_cell.angle_alpha   90.00
_cell.angle_beta   90.00
_cell.angle_gamma   90.00
#
_symmetry.space_group_name_H-M   'P 1'
#
loop_
_entity.id
_entity.type
_entity.pdbx_description
1 polymer ?
#
loop_
_entity_poly.entity_id
_entity_poly.type
_entity_poly.pdbx_seq_one_letter_code
_entity_poly.pdbx_strand_id
1 'polypeptide(L)'
;CENEDDCVECRPHTPCKPGQRVVARGTEQRDTMCEDCPPGTFSPNGTLEQCQPWTMCSGPFQREAHAGTSSSDVTCSSWGPPLMSSFLGIFVLLVLISLCFWMKRRRQHERSTKPRTFQQVPQ
;
A
#
# COMPACT_ATOMS: atom_id res chain seq x y z
N CYS A 1 24.06 26.03 46.30
CA CYS A 1 25.26 26.62 45.68
C CYS A 1 25.57 27.88 46.47
N GLU A 2 26.65 27.89 47.25
CA GLU A 2 27.09 29.07 48.03
C GLU A 2 28.27 29.80 47.36
N ASN A 3 28.75 29.27 46.23
CA ASN A 3 29.71 29.90 45.33
C ASN A 3 29.22 29.71 43.88
N GLU A 4 29.60 30.61 42.97
CA GLU A 4 29.11 30.62 41.58
C GLU A 4 29.67 29.48 40.71
N ASP A 5 30.85 28.94 41.03
CA ASP A 5 31.48 27.81 40.33
C ASP A 5 30.99 26.41 40.78
N ASP A 6 30.31 26.29 41.93
CA ASP A 6 29.93 25.01 42.55
C ASP A 6 28.41 24.77 42.47
N CYS A 7 27.89 24.86 41.25
CA CYS A 7 26.47 24.68 40.95
C CYS A 7 26.27 23.76 39.75
N VAL A 8 25.85 22.52 40.00
CA VAL A 8 25.70 21.49 38.96
C VAL A 8 24.51 21.81 38.05
N GLU A 9 24.80 22.17 36.80
CA GLU A 9 23.80 22.39 35.76
C GLU A 9 23.09 21.08 35.38
N CYS A 10 21.77 21.02 35.60
CA CYS A 10 20.94 19.90 35.16
C CYS A 10 20.79 19.92 33.63
N ARG A 11 21.51 19.03 32.94
CA ARG A 11 21.43 18.88 31.48
C ARG A 11 20.38 17.84 31.06
N PRO A 12 19.67 18.03 29.94
CA PRO A 12 18.74 17.04 29.43
C PRO A 12 19.48 15.76 29.00
N HIS A 13 18.85 14.60 29.22
CA HIS A 13 19.41 13.33 28.78
C HIS A 13 19.49 13.21 27.26
N THR A 14 20.55 12.57 26.77
CA THR A 14 20.71 12.24 25.35
C THR A 14 19.62 11.26 24.91
N PRO A 15 18.83 11.56 23.87
CA PRO A 15 17.90 10.60 23.30
C PRO A 15 18.66 9.56 22.45
N CYS A 16 18.25 8.30 22.56
CA CYS A 16 18.73 7.25 21.67
C CYS A 16 18.33 7.54 20.22
N LYS A 17 19.13 7.04 19.26
CA LYS A 17 18.92 7.34 17.83
C LYS A 17 17.94 6.34 17.18
N PRO A 18 17.31 6.70 16.05
CA PRO A 18 16.74 5.70 15.14
C PRO A 18 17.79 4.63 14.86
N GLY A 19 17.42 3.35 14.96
CA GLY A 19 18.39 2.25 14.98
C GLY A 19 18.64 1.63 16.37
N GLN A 20 18.21 2.29 17.45
CA GLN A 20 18.59 1.92 18.82
C GLN A 20 17.37 1.72 19.75
N ARG A 21 17.59 1.00 20.85
CA ARG A 21 16.68 0.92 22.00
C ARG A 21 17.28 1.59 23.24
N VAL A 22 16.42 2.04 24.13
CA VAL A 22 16.77 2.36 25.52
C VAL A 22 17.04 1.04 26.25
N VAL A 23 18.15 0.96 26.99
CA VAL A 23 18.49 -0.19 27.87
C VAL A 23 18.47 0.24 29.34
N ALA A 24 18.81 1.49 29.63
CA ALA A 24 18.57 2.11 30.92
C ALA A 24 18.23 3.59 30.71
N ARG A 25 17.21 4.07 31.43
CA ARG A 25 16.84 5.50 31.42
C ARG A 25 17.88 6.31 32.19
N GLY A 26 18.08 7.56 31.76
CA GLY A 26 18.89 8.52 32.50
C GLY A 26 18.40 8.75 33.93
N THR A 27 19.32 9.15 34.80
CA THR A 27 19.11 9.53 36.20
C THR A 27 19.87 10.81 36.50
N GLU A 28 19.65 11.44 37.65
CA GLU A 28 20.32 12.70 38.07
C GLU A 28 21.85 12.68 37.96
N GLN A 29 22.49 11.50 37.91
CA GLN A 29 23.93 11.31 37.85
C GLN A 29 24.42 10.57 36.58
N ARG A 30 23.52 10.12 35.68
CA ARG A 30 23.86 9.29 34.52
C ARG A 30 22.96 9.57 33.33
N ASP A 31 23.55 9.57 32.14
CA ASP A 31 22.77 9.71 30.91
C ASP A 31 22.06 8.41 30.51
N THR A 32 21.11 8.50 29.58
CA THR A 32 20.40 7.34 29.01
C THR A 32 21.36 6.40 28.31
N MET A 33 21.24 5.09 28.59
CA MET A 33 22.01 4.05 27.92
C MET A 33 21.24 3.50 26.73
N CYS A 34 21.88 3.52 25.56
CA CYS A 34 21.33 3.10 24.29
C CYS A 34 22.10 1.92 23.70
N GLU A 35 21.41 1.01 23.02
CA GLU A 35 22.00 -0.14 22.33
C GLU A 35 21.37 -0.31 20.95
N ASP A 36 22.15 -0.74 19.96
CA ASP A 36 21.67 -0.94 18.58
C ASP A 36 20.69 -2.12 18.47
N CYS A 37 19.69 -1.99 17.60
CA CYS A 37 18.69 -3.04 17.39
C CYS A 37 19.31 -4.29 16.73
N PRO A 38 19.04 -5.51 17.25
CA PRO A 38 19.54 -6.74 16.64
C PRO A 38 18.92 -7.00 15.26
N PRO A 39 19.59 -7.76 14.37
CA PRO A 39 19.08 -8.10 13.04
C PRO A 39 17.67 -8.71 13.08
N GLY A 40 16.82 -8.33 12.13
CA GLY A 40 15.40 -8.71 12.12
C GLY A 40 14.51 -7.82 13.00
N THR A 41 15.04 -6.75 13.60
CA THR A 41 14.29 -5.77 14.40
C THR A 41 14.66 -4.33 14.05
N PHE A 42 13.76 -3.38 14.36
CA PHE A 42 13.95 -1.95 14.14
C PHE A 42 13.42 -1.08 15.28
N SER A 43 13.87 0.17 15.33
CA SER A 43 13.38 1.24 16.21
C SER A 43 13.39 2.57 15.46
N PRO A 44 12.22 3.16 15.15
CA PRO A 44 12.14 4.31 14.24
C PRO A 44 12.58 5.64 14.88
N ASN A 45 12.52 5.77 16.21
CA ASN A 45 12.76 7.03 16.93
C ASN A 45 13.73 6.89 18.12
N GLY A 46 14.29 5.70 18.38
CA GLY A 46 15.15 5.45 19.55
C GLY A 46 14.42 5.37 20.91
N THR A 47 13.19 5.85 21.00
CA THR A 47 12.40 5.98 22.25
C THR A 47 11.83 4.66 22.80
N LEU A 48 12.13 3.52 22.18
CA LEU A 48 11.61 2.21 22.60
C LEU A 48 12.60 1.51 23.53
N GLU A 49 12.12 0.94 24.64
CA GLU A 49 12.91 0.03 25.50
C GLU A 49 13.24 -1.30 24.79
N GLN A 50 12.51 -1.62 23.72
CA GLN A 50 12.72 -2.84 22.93
C GLN A 50 12.35 -2.62 21.45
N CYS A 51 13.24 -3.06 20.56
CA CYS A 51 13.06 -2.97 19.11
C CYS A 51 11.89 -3.85 18.63
N GLN A 52 11.15 -3.36 17.64
CA GLN A 52 10.03 -4.06 17.02
C GLN A 52 10.55 -5.06 15.98
N PRO A 53 9.97 -6.27 15.85
CA PRO A 53 10.35 -7.21 14.79
C PRO A 53 9.95 -6.65 13.42
N TRP A 54 10.71 -7.00 12.37
CA TRP A 54 10.35 -6.64 11.00
C TRP A 54 9.05 -7.33 10.53
N THR A 55 8.25 -6.61 9.74
CA THR A 55 7.06 -7.12 9.06
C THR A 55 7.42 -8.20 8.05
N MET A 56 6.78 -9.37 8.15
CA MET A 56 6.94 -10.47 7.19
C MET A 56 5.96 -10.33 6.02
N CYS A 57 6.46 -10.24 4.79
CA CYS A 57 5.65 -10.13 3.58
C CYS A 57 5.06 -11.49 3.12
N SER A 58 4.19 -12.10 3.94
CA SER A 58 3.70 -13.48 3.77
C SER A 58 2.36 -13.63 3.03
N GLY A 59 1.73 -12.52 2.59
CA GLY A 59 0.44 -12.54 1.90
C GLY A 59 0.49 -13.10 0.47
N PRO A 60 -0.66 -13.50 -0.11
CA PRO A 60 -0.74 -14.00 -1.47
C PRO A 60 -0.32 -12.91 -2.48
N PHE A 61 0.61 -13.25 -3.37
CA PHE A 61 1.26 -12.32 -4.31
C PHE A 61 1.99 -11.13 -3.65
N GLN A 62 2.28 -11.22 -2.35
CA GLN A 62 3.10 -10.24 -1.63
C GLN A 62 4.57 -10.63 -1.69
N ARG A 63 5.45 -9.63 -1.70
CA ARG A 63 6.90 -9.80 -1.54
C ARG A 63 7.54 -8.54 -0.96
N GLU A 64 8.79 -8.66 -0.52
CA GLU A 64 9.57 -7.51 -0.08
C GLU A 64 9.82 -6.54 -1.24
N ALA A 65 9.59 -5.25 -1.01
CA ALA A 65 9.91 -4.14 -1.91
C ALA A 65 11.24 -3.50 -1.54
N HIS A 66 11.42 -3.23 -0.24
CA HIS A 66 12.69 -2.81 0.36
C HIS A 66 12.87 -3.57 1.67
N ALA A 67 14.08 -4.07 1.90
CA ALA A 67 14.46 -4.74 3.14
C ALA A 67 14.37 -3.78 4.35
N GLY A 68 14.14 -4.35 5.53
CA GLY A 68 14.21 -3.62 6.79
C GLY A 68 15.62 -3.19 7.13
N THR A 69 15.73 -2.22 8.03
CA THR A 69 16.99 -1.77 8.64
C THR A 69 16.81 -1.73 10.16
N SER A 70 17.82 -1.30 10.92
CA SER A 70 17.63 -1.05 12.35
C SER A 70 16.72 0.16 12.62
N SER A 71 16.51 1.08 11.68
CA SER A 71 15.69 2.28 11.85
C SER A 71 14.36 2.26 11.06
N SER A 72 14.17 1.30 10.15
CA SER A 72 12.98 1.20 9.30
C SER A 72 12.48 -0.23 9.16
N ASP A 73 11.17 -0.41 9.10
CA ASP A 73 10.56 -1.72 8.82
C ASP A 73 10.80 -2.17 7.36
N VAL A 74 10.62 -3.47 7.11
CA VAL A 74 10.46 -4.04 5.77
C VAL A 74 9.22 -3.42 5.11
N THR A 75 9.36 -2.97 3.87
CA THR A 75 8.20 -2.53 3.08
C THR A 75 7.81 -3.63 2.10
N CYS A 76 6.54 -4.03 2.13
CA CYS A 76 6.00 -5.03 1.21
C CYS A 76 5.36 -4.40 -0.02
N SER A 77 5.42 -5.10 -1.16
CA SER A 77 4.66 -4.76 -2.37
C SER A 77 3.80 -5.94 -2.83
N SER A 78 2.70 -5.64 -3.52
CA SER A 78 1.81 -6.65 -4.13
C SER A 78 2.07 -6.75 -5.63
N TRP A 79 2.35 -7.96 -6.13
CA TRP A 79 2.64 -8.23 -7.54
C TRP A 79 1.44 -8.92 -8.23
N GLY A 80 0.24 -8.76 -7.67
CA GLY A 80 -1.02 -9.27 -8.24
C GLY A 80 -1.33 -8.66 -9.63
N PRO A 81 -1.71 -9.46 -10.63
CA PRO A 81 -2.07 -8.92 -11.95
C PRO A 81 -3.30 -7.99 -11.88
N PRO A 82 -3.29 -6.80 -12.52
CA PRO A 82 -4.43 -5.85 -12.52
C PRO A 82 -5.63 -6.30 -13.40
N LEU A 83 -5.78 -7.61 -13.60
CA LEU A 83 -6.70 -8.21 -14.58
C LEU A 83 -8.17 -8.10 -14.17
N MET A 84 -8.48 -7.91 -12.87
CA MET A 84 -9.85 -7.74 -12.39
C MET A 84 -10.54 -6.49 -12.97
N SER A 85 -9.79 -5.48 -13.41
CA SER A 85 -10.34 -4.27 -14.06
C SER A 85 -10.52 -4.45 -15.57
N SER A 86 -9.52 -5.02 -16.25
CA SER A 86 -9.49 -5.10 -17.73
C SER A 86 -10.58 -6.02 -18.31
N PHE A 87 -10.83 -7.18 -17.68
CA PHE A 87 -11.77 -8.17 -18.20
C PHE A 87 -13.21 -7.66 -18.25
N LEU A 88 -13.61 -6.79 -17.30
CA LEU A 88 -14.96 -6.21 -17.26
C LEU A 88 -15.23 -5.31 -18.47
N GLY A 89 -14.25 -4.49 -18.86
CA GLY A 89 -14.35 -3.62 -20.05
C GLY A 89 -14.46 -4.41 -21.35
N ILE A 90 -13.65 -5.48 -21.50
CA ILE A 90 -13.69 -6.37 -22.66
C ILE A 90 -15.04 -7.10 -22.73
N PHE A 91 -15.54 -7.61 -21.60
CA PHE A 91 -16.83 -8.30 -21.54
C PHE A 91 -18.00 -7.37 -21.94
N VAL A 92 -18.05 -6.15 -21.41
CA VAL A 92 -19.05 -5.14 -21.80
C VAL A 92 -18.97 -4.82 -23.30
N LEU A 93 -17.77 -4.67 -23.86
CA LEU A 93 -17.59 -4.43 -25.30
C LEU A 93 -18.11 -5.60 -26.15
N LEU A 94 -17.85 -6.85 -25.76
CA LEU A 94 -18.35 -8.04 -26.46
C LEU A 94 -19.89 -8.17 -26.38
N VAL A 95 -20.49 -7.81 -25.24
CA VAL A 95 -21.96 -7.74 -25.08
C VAL A 95 -22.54 -6.65 -25.99
N LEU A 96 -21.94 -5.46 -26.04
CA LEU A 96 -22.40 -4.38 -26.93
C LEU A 96 -22.26 -4.74 -28.42
N ILE A 97 -21.15 -5.37 -28.83
CA ILE A 97 -20.94 -5.84 -30.21
C ILE A 97 -21.96 -6.92 -30.59
N SER A 98 -22.19 -7.91 -29.74
CA SER A 98 -23.15 -8.99 -30.01
C SER A 98 -24.59 -8.49 -30.04
N LEU A 99 -24.99 -7.57 -29.14
CA LEU A 99 -26.28 -6.87 -29.20
C LEU A 99 -26.42 -6.04 -30.48
N CYS A 100 -25.37 -5.28 -30.87
CA CYS A 100 -25.40 -4.51 -32.12
C CYS A 100 -25.51 -5.41 -33.36
N PHE A 101 -24.84 -6.57 -33.36
CA PHE A 101 -24.91 -7.54 -34.44
C PHE A 101 -26.27 -8.25 -34.50
N TRP A 102 -26.85 -8.62 -33.35
CA TRP A 102 -28.20 -9.16 -33.25
C TRP A 102 -29.26 -8.14 -33.70
N MET A 103 -29.16 -6.88 -33.26
CA MET A 103 -30.00 -5.77 -33.71
C MET A 103 -29.88 -5.53 -35.21
N LYS A 104 -28.67 -5.57 -35.78
CA LYS A 104 -28.45 -5.47 -37.23
C LYS A 104 -29.06 -6.66 -37.98
N ARG A 105 -28.85 -7.91 -37.51
CA ARG A 105 -29.47 -9.12 -38.10
C ARG A 105 -31.00 -9.06 -38.04
N ARG A 106 -31.58 -8.67 -36.90
CA ARG A 106 -33.03 -8.50 -36.74
C ARG A 106 -33.58 -7.42 -37.69
N ARG A 107 -32.89 -6.27 -37.83
CA ARG A 107 -33.25 -5.25 -38.83
C ARG A 107 -33.14 -5.73 -40.29
N GLN A 108 -32.21 -6.62 -40.62
CA GLN A 108 -32.15 -7.22 -41.95
C GLN A 108 -33.26 -8.26 -42.16
N HIS A 109 -33.59 -9.06 -41.14
CA HIS A 109 -34.71 -10.00 -41.19
C HIS A 109 -36.05 -9.25 -41.38
N GLU A 110 -36.30 -8.20 -40.59
CA GLU A 110 -37.45 -7.28 -40.75
C GLU A 110 -37.54 -6.69 -42.17
N ARG A 111 -36.40 -6.40 -42.80
CA ARG A 111 -36.33 -5.91 -44.20
C ARG A 111 -36.61 -7.01 -45.23
N SER A 112 -36.21 -8.26 -44.97
CA SER A 112 -36.57 -9.42 -45.82
C SER A 112 -38.02 -9.85 -45.67
N THR A 113 -38.63 -9.68 -44.49
CA THR A 113 -40.01 -10.14 -44.23
C THR A 113 -41.08 -9.13 -44.68
N LYS A 114 -40.71 -7.89 -45.04
CA LYS A 114 -41.67 -6.94 -45.63
C LYS A 114 -41.85 -7.20 -47.14
N PRO A 115 -43.04 -7.65 -47.60
CA PRO A 115 -43.30 -7.76 -49.03
C PRO A 115 -43.34 -6.35 -49.67
N ARG A 116 -43.07 -6.29 -50.98
CA ARG A 116 -43.38 -5.10 -51.77
C ARG A 116 -44.89 -5.00 -51.92
N THR A 117 -45.54 -4.09 -51.18
CA THR A 117 -46.90 -3.65 -51.52
C THR A 117 -46.83 -2.94 -52.86
N PHE A 118 -47.44 -3.54 -53.88
CA PHE A 118 -47.51 -3.02 -55.24
C PHE A 118 -48.99 -2.97 -55.65
N GLN A 119 -49.39 -1.88 -56.33
CA GLN A 119 -50.78 -1.53 -56.63
C GLN A 119 -51.66 -1.24 -55.38
N GLN A 120 -52.77 -0.51 -55.46
CA GLN A 120 -53.41 0.13 -56.63
C GLN A 120 -53.44 1.67 -56.53
N VAL A 121 -53.49 2.33 -57.70
CA VAL A 121 -54.10 3.66 -57.86
C VAL A 121 -55.45 3.45 -58.56
N PRO A 122 -56.59 3.83 -57.96
CA PRO A 122 -57.86 3.99 -58.66
C PRO A 122 -57.95 5.37 -59.34
N GLN A 123 -58.89 5.51 -60.27
CA GLN A 123 -59.18 6.76 -60.99
C GLN A 123 -59.91 7.80 -60.13
#